data_AF-A0A662KA95-F1
#
_entry.id   AF-A0A662KA95-F1
#
_cell.length_a   1.000
_cell.length_b   1.000
_cell.length_c   1.000
_cell.angle_alpha   90.00
_cell.angle_beta   90.00
_cell.angle_gamma   90.00
#
_symmetry.space_group_name_H-M   'P 1'
#
loop_
_entity.id
_entity.type
_entity.pdbx_description
1 polymer ?
#
loop_
_entity_poly.entity_id
_entity_poly.type
_entity_poly.pdbx_seq_one_letter_code
_entity_poly.pdbx_strand_id
1 'polypeptide(L)'
;MKLLDRLVKIIVDRKIFCWDRKNLEIKVLAVLVYQAGISYRKVRDIFECIEPFSHEALRKWYFRLKALFVHWKINGFTYGVL
;
A
#
# COMPACT_ATOMS: atom_id res chain seq x y z
N MET A 1 10.39 -11.81 14.63
CA MET A 1 9.84 -11.68 13.27
C MET A 1 8.96 -10.42 13.26
N LYS A 2 9.28 -9.40 12.46
CA LYS A 2 8.56 -8.12 12.48
C LYS A 2 7.26 -8.24 11.68
N LEU A 3 6.22 -7.49 12.05
CA LEU A 3 4.92 -7.48 11.37
C LEU A 3 5.07 -7.17 9.86
N LEU A 4 5.97 -6.24 9.52
CA LEU A 4 6.25 -5.82 8.15
C LEU A 4 6.77 -6.98 7.29
N ASP A 5 7.70 -7.79 7.80
CA ASP A 5 8.25 -8.96 7.11
C ASP A 5 7.13 -9.93 6.70
N ARG A 6 6.14 -10.12 7.59
CA ARG A 6 5.01 -11.02 7.34
C ARG A 6 4.07 -10.47 6.27
N LEU A 7 3.82 -9.16 6.26
CA LEU A 7 3.02 -8.50 5.22
C LEU A 7 3.71 -8.59 3.86
N VAL A 8 5.01 -8.26 3.81
CA VAL A 8 5.83 -8.35 2.60
C VAL A 8 5.79 -9.77 2.04
N LYS A 9 5.97 -10.79 2.89
CA LYS A 9 5.86 -12.19 2.47
C LYS A 9 4.52 -12.53 1.82
N ILE A 10 3.40 -12.14 2.42
CA ILE A 10 2.06 -12.36 1.83
C ILE A 10 1.92 -11.67 0.46
N ILE A 11 2.48 -10.48 0.32
CA ILE A 11 2.41 -9.68 -0.92
C ILE A 11 3.24 -10.31 -2.03
N VAL A 12 4.42 -10.83 -1.70
CA VAL A 12 5.29 -11.60 -2.62
C VAL A 12 4.60 -12.89 -3.04
N ASP A 13 4.09 -13.68 -2.08
CA ASP A 13 3.43 -14.97 -2.33
C ASP A 13 2.20 -14.81 -3.24
N ARG A 14 1.43 -13.73 -3.05
CA ARG A 14 0.26 -13.39 -3.88
C ARG A 14 0.60 -12.66 -5.19
N LYS A 15 1.88 -12.41 -5.47
CA LYS A 15 2.37 -11.72 -6.69
C LYS A 15 1.66 -10.40 -6.98
N ILE A 16 1.35 -9.62 -5.94
CA ILE A 16 0.57 -8.35 -6.08
C ILE A 16 1.38 -7.29 -6.84
N PHE A 17 2.69 -7.26 -6.61
CA PHE A 17 3.62 -6.42 -7.34
C PHE A 17 4.55 -7.30 -8.16
N CYS A 18 4.39 -7.28 -9.48
CA CYS A 18 5.34 -7.91 -10.39
C CYS A 18 6.56 -7.02 -10.71
N TRP A 19 6.48 -5.71 -10.40
CA TRP A 19 7.52 -4.76 -10.78
C TRP A 19 8.24 -4.16 -9.58
N ASP A 20 9.52 -4.47 -9.47
CA ASP A 20 10.34 -4.16 -8.30
C ASP A 20 11.31 -2.98 -8.51
N ARG A 21 10.94 -2.03 -9.38
CA ARG A 21 11.71 -0.77 -9.54
C ARG A 21 11.88 0.04 -8.25
N LYS A 22 11.06 -0.24 -7.24
CA LYS A 22 10.98 0.48 -5.98
C LYS A 22 10.88 -0.53 -4.84
N ASN A 23 11.54 -0.26 -3.71
CA ASN A 23 11.61 -1.23 -2.62
C ASN A 23 10.20 -1.61 -2.15
N LEU A 24 9.93 -2.92 -2.09
CA LEU A 24 8.64 -3.45 -1.71
C LEU A 24 8.23 -3.02 -0.29
N GLU A 25 9.17 -2.97 0.65
CA GLU A 25 8.91 -2.52 2.03
C GLU A 25 8.42 -1.07 2.04
N ILE A 26 9.03 -0.21 1.22
CA ILE A 26 8.63 1.19 1.08
C ILE A 26 7.23 1.31 0.49
N LYS A 27 6.91 0.51 -0.54
CA LYS A 27 5.54 0.48 -1.11
C LYS A 27 4.51 0.12 -0.04
N VAL A 28 4.81 -0.90 0.76
CA VAL A 28 3.91 -1.38 1.83
C VAL A 28 3.76 -0.32 2.91
N LEU A 29 4.86 0.25 3.38
CA LEU A 29 4.85 1.26 4.42
C LEU A 29 4.10 2.51 3.98
N ALA A 30 4.38 3.02 2.77
CA ALA A 30 3.69 4.19 2.22
C ALA A 30 2.17 3.97 2.12
N VAL A 31 1.74 2.76 1.72
CA VAL A 31 0.33 2.40 1.68
C VAL A 31 -0.29 2.31 3.08
N LEU A 32 0.42 1.78 4.07
CA LEU A 32 -0.06 1.74 5.47
C LEU A 32 -0.22 3.14 6.05
N VAL A 33 0.75 4.03 5.79
CA VAL A 33 0.69 5.44 6.21
C VAL A 33 -0.49 6.15 5.55
N TYR A 34 -0.72 5.90 4.26
CA TYR A 34 -1.91 6.42 3.56
C TYR A 34 -3.21 5.87 4.17
N GLN A 35 -3.28 4.56 4.42
CA GLN A 35 -4.44 3.89 5.03
C GLN A 35 -4.76 4.42 6.43
N ALA A 36 -3.76 4.92 7.16
CA ALA A 36 -3.95 5.59 8.45
C ALA A 36 -4.60 6.99 8.33
N GLY A 37 -4.96 7.44 7.12
CA GLY A 37 -5.66 8.70 6.86
C GLY A 37 -4.74 9.85 6.45
N ILE A 38 -3.44 9.59 6.22
CA ILE A 38 -2.51 10.62 5.75
C ILE A 38 -2.70 10.81 4.24
N SER A 39 -2.84 12.06 3.81
CA SER A 39 -3.02 12.36 2.39
C SER A 39 -1.80 11.96 1.57
N TYR A 40 -2.03 11.51 0.33
CA TYR A 40 -0.96 11.07 -0.56
C TYR A 40 0.19 12.08 -0.74
N ARG A 41 -0.09 13.40 -0.68
CA ARG A 41 0.94 14.45 -0.75
C ARG A 41 1.86 14.39 0.47
N LYS A 42 1.28 14.34 1.67
CA LYS A 42 2.04 14.19 2.92
C LYS A 42 2.83 12.88 2.94
N VAL A 43 2.24 11.78 2.46
CA VAL A 43 2.97 10.50 2.37
C VAL A 43 4.15 10.63 1.40
N ARG A 44 3.98 11.24 0.23
CA ARG A 44 5.10 11.50 -0.68
C ARG A 44 6.21 12.29 0.02
N ASP A 45 5.86 13.38 0.70
CA ASP A 45 6.83 14.28 1.34
C ASP A 45 7.59 13.57 2.46
N ILE A 46 6.92 12.73 3.27
CA ILE A 46 7.57 11.91 4.32
C ILE A 46 8.60 10.95 3.72
N PHE A 47 8.31 10.37 2.55
CA PHE A 47 9.16 9.37 1.94
C PHE A 47 10.17 9.95 0.94
N GLU A 48 10.11 11.24 0.64
CA GLU A 48 11.01 11.91 -0.32
C GLU A 48 12.49 11.74 0.05
N CYS A 49 12.81 11.81 1.35
CA CYS A 49 14.16 11.61 1.87
C CYS A 49 14.63 10.15 1.90
N ILE A 50 13.71 9.18 1.76
CA ILE A 50 14.02 7.74 1.84
C ILE A 50 14.07 7.15 0.44
N GLU A 51 12.97 7.27 -0.29
CA GLU A 51 12.86 6.80 -1.66
C GLU A 51 11.76 7.58 -2.39
N PRO A 52 12.12 8.50 -3.32
CA PRO A 52 11.14 9.36 -3.94
C PRO A 52 10.22 8.59 -4.89
N PHE A 53 8.94 8.94 -4.86
CA PHE A 53 7.90 8.43 -5.75
C PHE A 53 6.84 9.48 -6.04
N SER A 54 6.06 9.28 -7.11
CA SER A 54 4.95 10.19 -7.43
C SER A 54 3.69 9.81 -6.63
N HIS A 55 2.84 10.81 -6.40
CA HIS A 55 1.48 10.62 -5.88
C HIS A 55 0.72 9.51 -6.62
N GLU A 56 0.81 9.48 -7.95
CA GLU A 56 0.17 8.48 -8.80
C GLU A 56 0.74 7.07 -8.60
N ALA A 57 2.03 6.95 -8.29
CA ALA A 57 2.61 5.66 -7.93
C ALA A 57 1.97 5.12 -6.65
N LEU A 58 1.86 5.95 -5.61
CA LEU A 58 1.23 5.58 -4.35
C LEU A 58 -0.25 5.21 -4.52
N ARG A 59 -1.01 5.96 -5.34
CA ARG A 59 -2.39 5.64 -5.68
C ARG A 59 -2.52 4.25 -6.33
N LYS A 60 -1.63 3.93 -7.28
CA LYS A 60 -1.59 2.60 -7.92
C LYS A 60 -1.23 1.49 -6.93
N TRP A 61 -0.28 1.73 -6.03
CA TRP A 61 0.09 0.76 -5.00
C TRP A 61 -1.06 0.49 -4.03
N TYR A 62 -1.72 1.55 -3.56
CA TYR A 62 -2.90 1.44 -2.71
C TYR A 62 -4.02 0.65 -3.41
N PHE A 63 -4.32 0.94 -4.67
CA PHE A 63 -5.39 0.24 -5.39
C PHE A 63 -5.14 -1.27 -5.52
N ARG A 64 -3.87 -1.69 -5.61
CA ARG A 64 -3.50 -3.12 -5.63
C ARG A 64 -3.57 -3.75 -4.23
N LEU A 65 -3.13 -3.01 -3.21
CA LEU A 65 -3.04 -3.52 -1.84
C LEU A 65 -4.35 -3.44 -1.06
N LYS A 66 -5.27 -2.53 -1.41
CA LYS A 66 -6.54 -2.37 -0.71
C LYS A 66 -7.35 -3.67 -0.67
N ALA A 67 -7.21 -4.53 -1.68
CA ALA A 67 -7.88 -5.83 -1.71
C ALA A 67 -7.43 -6.78 -0.58
N LEU A 68 -6.24 -6.56 0.00
CA LEU A 68 -5.79 -7.29 1.19
C LEU A 68 -6.33 -6.70 2.50
N PHE A 69 -6.61 -5.39 2.51
CA PHE A 69 -7.09 -4.68 3.71
C PHE A 69 -8.62 -4.65 3.81
N VAL A 70 -9.30 -4.71 2.67
CA VAL A 70 -10.75 -4.88 2.62
C VAL A 70 -11.03 -6.35 2.89
N HIS A 71 -11.44 -6.63 4.13
CA HIS A 71 -11.97 -7.92 4.54
C HIS A 71 -12.93 -8.43 3.46
N TRP A 72 -12.78 -9.69 3.03
CA TRP A 72 -13.71 -10.33 2.09
C TRP A 72 -15.10 -10.25 2.71
N LYS A 73 -15.89 -9.24 2.31
CA LYS A 73 -17.30 -9.14 2.64
C LYS A 73 -17.99 -10.18 1.76
N ILE A 74 -18.01 -11.43 2.20
CA ILE A 74 -19.18 -12.26 1.89
C ILE A 74 -20.34 -11.57 2.61
N ASN A 75 -21.39 -11.28 1.84
CA ASN A 75 -22.64 -10.62 2.24
C ASN A 75 -22.58 -9.08 2.27
N GLY A 76 -22.86 -8.50 1.10
CA GLY A 76 -23.69 -7.29 0.98
C GLY A 76 -23.11 -5.97 1.51
N PHE A 77 -23.35 -4.91 0.76
CA PHE A 77 -23.09 -3.50 1.10
C PHE A 77 -21.67 -2.98 0.83
N THR A 78 -21.61 -2.31 -0.33
CA THR A 78 -20.86 -1.11 -0.73
C THR A 78 -20.34 -0.22 0.41
N TYR A 79 -19.16 0.38 0.23
CA TYR A 79 -18.97 1.80 0.49
C TYR A 79 -17.99 2.42 -0.50
N GLY A 80 -18.39 3.59 -1.00
CA GLY A 80 -17.62 4.46 -1.86
C GLY A 80 -16.40 5.03 -1.16
N VAL A 81 -15.42 5.32 -1.97
CA VAL A 81 -14.17 6.01 -1.62
C VAL A 81 -14.52 7.46 -1.32
N LEU A 82 -14.26 7.91 -0.08
CA LEU A 82 -13.96 9.31 0.22
C LEU A 82 -12.51 9.60 -0.20
#